data_AF-A0A9E2VTS7-F1
#
_entry.id   AF-A0A9E2VTS7-F1
#
_cell.length_a   1.000
_cell.length_b   1.000
_cell.length_c   1.000
_cell.angle_alpha   90.00
_cell.angle_beta   90.00
_cell.angle_gamma   90.00
#
_symmetry.space_group_name_H-M   'P 1'
#
loop_
_entity.id
_entity.type
_entity.pdbx_description
1 polymer ?
#
loop_
_entity_poly.entity_id
_entity_poly.type
_entity_poly.pdbx_seq_one_letter_code
_entity_poly.pdbx_strand_id
1 'polypeptide(L)'
;MTVECTAKRDVWSIVLAGGEGERVKPLILQWLGRHLPKQYCTFVGNRSMFQHTVERATTLTSPERTMVVAALHHHSDVSSQLRGRPIGKLLLQPTNCDTAAGIFLPLAYLRARDPHAIVVILPSDHFIYPEHPFLETVRQAMVSVEAMPERVLLLGVRPDRGETEYGWIQRGPQLKGSPNYPVHAVSSFLEKP
;
A
#
# COMPACT_ATOMS: atom_id res chain seq x y z
N MET A 1 33.02 15.70 -14.64
CA MET A 1 31.56 15.54 -14.51
C MET A 1 31.14 14.33 -15.32
N THR A 2 31.25 13.15 -14.71
CA THR A 2 30.69 11.92 -15.27
C THR A 2 29.19 12.00 -15.10
N VAL A 3 28.46 12.00 -16.22
CA VAL A 3 27.03 11.74 -16.24
C VAL A 3 26.88 10.30 -15.78
N GLU A 4 26.57 10.10 -14.50
CA GLU A 4 26.10 8.81 -14.02
C GLU A 4 24.84 8.48 -14.80
N CYS A 5 24.96 7.50 -15.69
CA CYS A 5 23.81 6.86 -16.29
C CYS A 5 23.08 6.17 -15.13
N THR A 6 22.09 6.85 -14.52
CA THR A 6 21.37 6.32 -13.37
C THR A 6 20.68 5.02 -13.80
N ALA A 7 21.23 3.89 -13.34
CA ALA A 7 20.61 2.60 -13.51
C ALA A 7 19.19 2.68 -12.93
N LYS A 8 18.21 2.21 -13.71
CA LYS A 8 16.80 2.17 -13.32
C LYS A 8 16.67 1.53 -11.94
N ARG A 9 16.09 2.23 -10.96
CA ARG A 9 15.87 1.67 -9.61
C ARG A 9 14.93 0.48 -9.67
N ASP A 10 15.22 -0.50 -8.83
CA ASP A 10 14.31 -1.61 -8.58
C ASP A 10 13.07 -1.11 -7.84
N VAL A 11 11.93 -1.75 -8.12
CA VAL A 11 10.65 -1.41 -7.49
C VAL A 11 10.20 -2.58 -6.64
N TRP A 12 9.79 -2.27 -5.40
CA TRP A 12 9.22 -3.21 -4.45
C TRP A 12 7.80 -2.80 -4.06
N SER A 13 6.94 -3.78 -3.86
CA SER A 13 5.59 -3.56 -3.30
C SER A 13 5.51 -4.10 -1.88
N ILE A 14 4.93 -3.30 -0.99
CA ILE A 14 4.63 -3.68 0.39
C ILE A 14 3.13 -3.63 0.59
N VAL A 15 2.53 -4.77 0.93
CA VAL A 15 1.11 -4.87 1.28
C VAL A 15 0.97 -4.87 2.80
N LEU A 16 0.24 -3.90 3.35
CA LEU A 16 -0.03 -3.77 4.79
C LEU A 16 -1.34 -4.49 5.16
N ALA A 17 -1.22 -5.59 5.88
CA ALA A 17 -2.31 -6.49 6.30
C ALA A 17 -2.36 -6.75 7.82
N GLY A 18 -1.79 -5.82 8.59
CA GLY A 18 -1.76 -5.88 10.06
C GLY A 18 -3.03 -5.38 10.76
N GLY A 19 -3.92 -4.65 10.09
CA GLY A 19 -5.06 -4.00 10.73
C GLY A 19 -6.09 -4.97 11.32
N GLU A 20 -6.62 -4.64 12.50
CA GLU A 20 -7.65 -5.44 13.20
C GLU A 20 -9.06 -5.20 12.66
N GLY A 21 -9.34 -3.99 12.16
CA GLY A 21 -10.67 -3.63 11.67
C GLY A 21 -11.74 -3.57 12.76
N GLU A 22 -11.39 -3.14 13.99
CA GLU A 22 -12.28 -3.16 15.17
C GLU A 22 -13.68 -2.58 14.93
N ARG A 23 -13.80 -1.48 14.15
CA ARG A 23 -15.09 -0.85 13.84
C ARG A 23 -16.09 -1.76 13.13
N VAL A 24 -15.62 -2.64 12.24
CA VAL A 24 -16.47 -3.54 11.44
C VAL A 24 -16.57 -4.95 12.03
N LYS A 25 -15.84 -5.22 13.11
CA LYS A 25 -15.78 -6.52 13.78
C LYS A 25 -17.15 -7.03 14.26
N PRO A 26 -18.05 -6.21 14.85
CA PRO A 26 -19.39 -6.68 15.22
C PRO A 26 -20.21 -7.12 14.00
N LEU A 27 -20.14 -6.36 12.91
CA LEU A 27 -20.83 -6.67 11.65
C LEU A 27 -20.32 -7.98 11.04
N ILE A 28 -19.00 -8.17 11.01
CA ILE A 28 -18.38 -9.40 10.49
C ILE A 28 -18.78 -10.60 11.34
N LEU A 29 -18.80 -10.46 12.67
CA LEU A 29 -19.23 -11.53 13.57
C LEU A 29 -20.70 -11.91 13.31
N GLN A 30 -21.59 -10.91 13.17
CA GLN A 30 -23.00 -11.15 12.85
C GLN A 30 -23.17 -11.81 11.47
N TRP A 31 -22.36 -11.44 10.48
CA TRP A 31 -22.44 -11.96 9.12
C TRP A 31 -21.88 -13.37 8.97
N LEU A 32 -20.68 -13.62 9.51
CA LEU A 32 -19.93 -14.87 9.30
C LEU A 32 -20.07 -15.88 10.46
N GLY A 33 -20.63 -15.47 11.60
CA GLY A 33 -20.68 -16.27 12.82
C GLY A 33 -19.31 -16.50 13.47
N ARG A 34 -18.27 -15.80 12.99
CA ARG A 34 -16.89 -15.90 13.49
C ARG A 34 -16.14 -14.58 13.28
N HIS A 35 -15.04 -14.41 14.00
CA HIS A 35 -14.11 -13.32 13.72
C HIS A 35 -13.29 -13.63 12.47
N LEU A 36 -13.12 -12.59 11.63
CA LEU A 36 -12.19 -12.57 10.51
C LEU A 36 -11.79 -11.10 10.31
N PRO A 37 -10.49 -10.77 10.23
CA PRO A 37 -10.06 -9.41 9.94
C PRO A 37 -10.65 -8.90 8.61
N LYS A 38 -11.02 -7.63 8.57
CA LYS A 38 -11.81 -7.06 7.46
C LYS A 38 -11.16 -7.25 6.09
N GLN A 39 -9.83 -7.17 6.01
CA GLN A 39 -9.08 -7.31 4.75
C GLN A 39 -9.21 -8.70 4.14
N TYR A 40 -9.50 -9.73 4.95
CA TYR A 40 -9.67 -11.12 4.49
C TYR A 40 -11.13 -11.47 4.18
N CYS A 41 -12.07 -10.56 4.44
CA CYS A 41 -13.48 -10.73 4.12
C CYS A 41 -13.75 -10.46 2.62
N THR A 42 -14.63 -11.26 2.02
CA THR A 42 -15.09 -11.11 0.62
C THR A 42 -16.37 -10.27 0.57
N PHE A 43 -16.25 -8.96 0.86
CA PHE A 43 -17.42 -8.06 0.87
C PHE A 43 -18.08 -7.89 -0.51
N VAL A 44 -17.27 -7.98 -1.58
CA VAL A 44 -17.73 -7.80 -2.96
C VAL A 44 -17.10 -8.90 -3.82
N GLY A 45 -17.93 -9.62 -4.57
CA GLY A 45 -17.46 -10.69 -5.45
C GLY A 45 -16.91 -11.90 -4.70
N ASN A 46 -15.85 -12.51 -5.22
CA ASN A 46 -15.29 -13.79 -4.76
C ASN A 46 -13.88 -13.68 -4.17
N ARG A 47 -13.28 -12.49 -4.14
CA ARG A 47 -11.94 -12.24 -3.63
C ARG A 47 -12.01 -11.26 -2.46
N SER A 48 -11.12 -11.44 -1.51
CA SER A 48 -10.98 -10.50 -0.41
C SER A 48 -10.25 -9.23 -0.86
N MET A 49 -10.41 -8.15 -0.09
CA MET A 49 -9.68 -6.90 -0.30
C MET A 49 -8.16 -7.13 -0.32
N PHE A 50 -7.69 -8.00 0.57
CA PHE A 50 -6.30 -8.43 0.63
C PHE A 50 -5.85 -9.11 -0.66
N GLN A 51 -6.63 -10.05 -1.20
CA GLN A 51 -6.29 -10.74 -2.46
C GLN A 51 -6.24 -9.77 -3.63
N HIS A 52 -7.22 -8.85 -3.73
CA HIS A 52 -7.21 -7.78 -4.72
C HIS A 52 -5.94 -6.91 -4.61
N THR A 53 -5.54 -6.53 -3.39
CA THR A 53 -4.32 -5.73 -3.19
C THR A 53 -3.04 -6.51 -3.52
N VAL A 54 -2.94 -7.79 -3.16
CA VAL A 54 -1.78 -8.63 -3.51
C VAL A 54 -1.65 -8.76 -5.02
N GLU A 55 -2.75 -8.99 -5.74
CA GLU A 55 -2.71 -9.11 -7.21
C GLU A 55 -2.31 -7.79 -7.88
N ARG A 56 -2.77 -6.64 -7.37
CA ARG A 56 -2.26 -5.32 -7.79
C ARG A 56 -0.77 -5.17 -7.53
N ALA A 57 -0.29 -5.55 -6.34
CA ALA A 57 1.13 -5.49 -5.98
C ALA A 57 2.00 -6.34 -6.91
N THR A 58 1.57 -7.57 -7.22
CA THR A 58 2.28 -8.46 -8.15
C THR A 58 2.14 -8.06 -9.62
N THR A 59 1.20 -7.16 -9.95
CA THR A 59 1.09 -6.52 -11.27
C THR A 59 2.04 -5.33 -11.40
N LEU A 60 2.39 -4.68 -10.29
CA LEU A 60 3.34 -3.57 -10.24
C LEU A 60 4.80 -4.05 -10.19
N THR A 61 5.04 -5.16 -9.47
CA THR A 61 6.37 -5.70 -9.19
C THR A 61 6.34 -7.22 -9.25
N SER A 62 7.48 -7.88 -9.51
CA SER A 62 7.51 -9.34 -9.52
C SER A 62 7.12 -9.92 -8.14
N PRO A 63 6.64 -11.18 -8.08
CA PRO A 63 6.37 -11.86 -6.81
C PRO A 63 7.52 -11.74 -5.82
N GLU A 64 8.77 -11.94 -6.25
CA GLU A 64 9.98 -11.91 -5.42
C GLU A 64 10.22 -10.53 -4.78
N ARG A 65 9.70 -9.46 -5.40
CA ARG A 65 9.78 -8.07 -4.93
C ARG A 65 8.51 -7.59 -4.24
N THR A 66 7.59 -8.51 -3.95
CA THR A 66 6.37 -8.24 -3.20
C THR A 66 6.51 -8.77 -1.78
N MET A 67 6.32 -7.89 -0.79
CA MET A 67 6.30 -8.22 0.62
C MET A 67 4.91 -7.97 1.20
N VAL A 68 4.44 -8.87 2.07
CA VAL A 68 3.24 -8.70 2.87
C VAL A 68 3.66 -8.56 4.32
N VAL A 69 3.10 -7.57 5.02
CA VAL A 69 3.25 -7.41 6.47
C VAL A 69 1.91 -7.70 7.13
N ALA A 70 1.87 -8.64 8.07
CA ALA A 70 0.67 -8.99 8.80
C ALA A 70 0.96 -9.12 10.30
N ALA A 71 -0.06 -9.04 11.13
CA ALA A 71 0.08 -9.35 12.55
C ALA A 71 0.28 -10.87 12.73
N LEU A 72 1.05 -11.28 13.75
CA LEU A 72 1.36 -12.68 14.01
C LEU A 72 0.10 -13.52 14.24
N HIS A 73 -0.90 -12.99 14.93
CA HIS A 73 -2.17 -13.69 15.14
C HIS A 73 -3.03 -13.81 13.87
N HIS A 74 -2.73 -13.09 12.80
CA HIS A 74 -3.36 -13.25 11.48
C HIS A 74 -2.67 -14.30 10.61
N HIS A 75 -1.63 -15.00 11.10
CA HIS A 75 -0.81 -15.88 10.27
C HIS A 75 -1.61 -16.95 9.53
N SER A 76 -2.60 -17.58 10.17
CA SER A 76 -3.43 -18.59 9.49
C SER A 76 -4.26 -17.98 8.35
N ASP A 77 -4.89 -16.83 8.58
CA ASP A 77 -5.74 -16.16 7.60
C ASP A 77 -4.93 -15.68 6.39
N VAL A 78 -3.81 -14.99 6.63
CA VAL A 78 -2.95 -14.46 5.56
C VAL A 78 -2.35 -15.60 4.72
N SER A 79 -1.88 -16.68 5.36
CA SER A 79 -1.29 -17.82 4.66
C SER A 79 -2.33 -18.57 3.81
N SER A 80 -3.57 -18.68 4.30
CA SER A 80 -4.67 -19.25 3.53
C SER A 80 -5.00 -18.41 2.29
N GLN A 81 -5.09 -17.09 2.46
CA GLN A 81 -5.43 -16.15 1.39
C GLN A 81 -4.34 -16.03 0.30
N LEU A 82 -3.08 -16.28 0.67
CA LEU A 82 -1.91 -16.29 -0.23
C LEU A 82 -1.76 -17.58 -1.03
N ARG A 83 -2.57 -18.62 -0.80
CA ARG A 83 -2.51 -19.85 -1.62
C ARG A 83 -2.77 -19.51 -3.09
N GLY A 84 -1.83 -19.91 -3.96
CA GLY A 84 -1.87 -19.60 -5.39
C GLY A 84 -1.53 -18.14 -5.75
N ARG A 85 -1.07 -17.33 -4.78
CA ARG A 85 -0.65 -15.93 -4.97
C ARG A 85 0.77 -15.76 -4.44
N PRO A 86 1.78 -16.12 -5.24
CA PRO A 86 3.16 -16.10 -4.78
C PRO A 86 3.59 -14.67 -4.43
N ILE A 87 4.33 -14.56 -3.33
CA ILE A 87 5.00 -13.34 -2.87
C ILE A 87 6.40 -13.72 -2.39
N GLY A 88 7.31 -12.76 -2.36
CA GLY A 88 8.71 -12.97 -1.98
C GLY A 88 8.88 -13.07 -0.46
N LYS A 89 8.07 -12.35 0.31
CA LYS A 89 8.17 -12.37 1.78
C LYS A 89 6.86 -12.09 2.49
N LEU A 90 6.52 -12.93 3.46
CA LEU A 90 5.56 -12.62 4.52
C LEU A 90 6.35 -12.25 5.79
N LEU A 91 6.10 -11.05 6.31
CA LEU A 91 6.66 -10.56 7.57
C LEU A 91 5.54 -10.50 8.61
N LEU A 92 5.74 -11.20 9.72
CA LEU A 92 4.79 -11.25 10.83
C LEU A 92 5.25 -10.32 11.95
N GLN A 93 4.43 -9.34 12.28
CA GLN A 93 4.66 -8.44 13.40
C GLN A 93 4.17 -9.11 14.69
N PRO A 94 4.98 -9.17 15.76
CA PRO A 94 4.58 -9.80 17.02
C PRO A 94 3.41 -9.05 17.68
N THR A 95 3.29 -7.75 17.42
CA THR A 95 2.22 -6.89 17.92
C THR A 95 1.90 -5.84 16.85
N ASN A 96 0.62 -5.49 16.71
CA ASN A 96 0.20 -4.41 15.84
C ASN A 96 0.46 -3.06 16.53
N CYS A 97 1.45 -2.32 16.05
CA CYS A 97 1.85 -0.99 16.56
C CYS A 97 1.55 0.12 15.55
N ASP A 98 0.39 0.02 14.89
CA ASP A 98 -0.10 0.94 13.87
C ASP A 98 0.73 1.00 12.59
N THR A 99 0.27 1.84 11.65
CA THR A 99 0.77 1.93 10.27
C THR A 99 2.26 2.27 10.19
N ALA A 100 2.76 3.16 11.06
CA ALA A 100 4.16 3.57 11.04
C ALA A 100 5.11 2.39 11.32
N ALA A 101 4.81 1.57 12.34
CA ALA A 101 5.57 0.35 12.61
C ALA A 101 5.35 -0.71 11.51
N GLY A 102 4.11 -0.81 11.01
CA GLY A 102 3.70 -1.53 9.79
C GLY A 102 4.64 -1.32 8.59
N ILE A 103 4.99 -0.05 8.36
CA ILE A 103 5.84 0.39 7.26
C ILE A 103 7.33 0.26 7.60
N PHE A 104 7.72 0.58 8.84
CA PHE A 104 9.12 0.56 9.25
C PHE A 104 9.75 -0.83 9.14
N LEU A 105 9.05 -1.88 9.61
CA LEU A 105 9.57 -3.25 9.59
C LEU A 105 10.01 -3.75 8.19
N PRO A 106 9.16 -3.74 7.15
CA PRO A 106 9.55 -4.17 5.81
C PRO A 106 10.58 -3.22 5.18
N LEU A 107 10.54 -1.92 5.47
CA LEU A 107 11.55 -0.98 4.98
C LEU A 107 12.93 -1.23 5.59
N ALA A 108 13.02 -1.55 6.89
CA ALA A 108 14.28 -1.92 7.53
C ALA A 108 14.86 -3.21 6.92
N TYR A 109 14.01 -4.20 6.65
CA TYR A 109 14.39 -5.43 5.95
C TYR A 109 14.87 -5.17 4.52
N LEU A 110 14.19 -4.25 3.81
CA LEU A 110 14.51 -3.90 2.43
C LEU A 110 15.77 -3.04 2.33
N ARG A 111 16.00 -2.11 3.25
CA ARG A 111 17.18 -1.23 3.27
C ARG A 111 18.49 -2.00 3.35
N ALA A 112 18.48 -3.20 3.92
CA ALA A 112 19.63 -4.10 3.97
C ALA A 112 19.87 -4.88 2.66
N ARG A 113 18.86 -4.99 1.77
CA ARG A 113 18.92 -5.74 0.51
C ARG A 113 19.04 -4.85 -0.72
N ASP A 114 18.25 -3.79 -0.74
CA ASP A 114 18.09 -2.89 -1.87
C ASP A 114 17.89 -1.46 -1.34
N PRO A 115 18.99 -0.76 -1.02
CA PRO A 115 18.95 0.53 -0.34
C PRO A 115 18.48 1.68 -1.24
N HIS A 116 18.37 1.43 -2.55
CA HIS A 116 17.96 2.39 -3.54
C HIS A 116 16.63 2.01 -4.20
N ALA A 117 15.88 1.06 -3.63
CA ALA A 117 14.56 0.68 -4.13
C ALA A 117 13.56 1.85 -4.12
N ILE A 118 12.73 1.93 -5.15
CA ILE A 118 11.43 2.60 -5.06
C ILE A 118 10.45 1.64 -4.38
N VAL A 119 9.69 2.14 -3.42
CA VAL A 119 8.76 1.31 -2.65
C VAL A 119 7.33 1.81 -2.80
N VAL A 120 6.45 0.93 -3.26
CA VAL A 120 5.00 1.16 -3.29
C VAL A 120 4.38 0.53 -2.07
N ILE A 121 3.68 1.32 -1.25
CA ILE A 121 3.00 0.84 -0.04
C ILE A 121 1.49 0.79 -0.31
N LEU A 122 0.88 -0.38 -0.08
CA LEU A 122 -0.54 -0.63 -0.37
C LEU A 122 -1.26 -1.15 0.88
N PRO A 123 -2.22 -0.39 1.43
CA PRO A 123 -3.18 -0.92 2.41
C PRO A 123 -4.01 -2.05 1.81
N SER A 124 -4.20 -3.13 2.56
CA SER A 124 -4.92 -4.34 2.09
C SER A 124 -6.45 -4.27 2.25
N ASP A 125 -6.98 -3.18 2.77
CA ASP A 125 -8.37 -3.00 3.15
C ASP A 125 -9.09 -1.91 2.34
N HIS A 126 -8.47 -1.39 1.28
CA HIS A 126 -9.04 -0.36 0.41
C HIS A 126 -9.78 -0.96 -0.79
N PHE A 127 -11.02 -0.50 -1.02
CA PHE A 127 -11.77 -0.79 -2.24
C PHE A 127 -11.35 0.13 -3.37
N ILE A 128 -10.81 -0.46 -4.43
CA ILE A 128 -10.27 0.25 -5.58
C ILE A 128 -10.93 -0.30 -6.84
N TYR A 129 -11.74 0.53 -7.48
CA TYR A 129 -12.38 0.22 -8.74
C TYR A 129 -12.54 1.50 -9.59
N PRO A 130 -12.25 1.46 -10.90
CA PRO A 130 -11.62 0.36 -11.64
C PRO A 130 -10.12 0.21 -11.30
N GLU A 131 -9.58 -1.02 -11.33
CA GLU A 131 -8.18 -1.27 -10.92
C GLU A 131 -7.14 -0.74 -11.92
N HIS A 132 -7.44 -0.76 -13.22
CA HIS A 132 -6.49 -0.37 -14.26
C HIS A 132 -6.06 1.10 -14.17
N PRO A 133 -6.96 2.10 -14.04
CA PRO A 133 -6.59 3.49 -13.82
C PRO A 133 -5.74 3.70 -12.55
N PHE A 134 -6.01 2.95 -11.48
CA PHE A 134 -5.21 3.01 -10.26
C PHE A 134 -3.78 2.52 -10.53
N LEU A 135 -3.61 1.36 -11.17
CA LEU A 135 -2.28 0.83 -11.50
C LEU A 135 -1.49 1.79 -12.40
N GLU A 136 -2.14 2.43 -13.36
CA GLU A 136 -1.50 3.42 -14.22
C GLU A 136 -1.06 4.66 -13.42
N THR A 137 -1.91 5.14 -12.52
CA THR A 137 -1.57 6.25 -11.60
C THR A 137 -0.35 5.90 -10.74
N VAL A 138 -0.28 4.68 -10.21
CA VAL A 138 0.88 4.21 -9.44
C VAL A 138 2.13 4.15 -10.32
N ARG A 139 2.02 3.72 -11.58
CA ARG A 139 3.15 3.73 -12.53
C ARG A 139 3.70 5.13 -12.78
N GLN A 140 2.83 6.11 -12.98
CA GLN A 140 3.25 7.50 -13.13
C GLN A 140 3.85 8.09 -11.85
N ALA A 141 3.34 7.68 -10.69
CA ALA A 141 3.95 8.01 -9.40
C ALA A 141 5.37 7.45 -9.26
N MET A 142 5.60 6.19 -9.65
CA MET A 142 6.95 5.59 -9.62
C MET A 142 7.94 6.36 -10.50
N VAL A 143 7.53 6.75 -11.71
CA VAL A 143 8.36 7.59 -12.60
C VAL A 143 8.68 8.94 -11.96
N SER A 144 7.72 9.53 -11.23
CA SER A 144 7.92 10.80 -10.54
C SER A 144 8.86 10.69 -9.33
N VAL A 145 8.80 9.59 -8.58
CA VAL A 145 9.73 9.31 -7.48
C VAL A 145 11.13 9.06 -8.02
N GLU A 146 11.28 8.38 -9.17
CA GLU A 146 12.59 8.18 -9.80
C GLU A 146 13.28 9.52 -10.12
N ALA A 147 12.51 10.49 -10.63
CA ALA A 147 12.99 11.84 -10.95
C ALA A 147 13.21 12.75 -9.72
N MET A 148 12.58 12.44 -8.58
CA MET A 148 12.67 13.20 -7.32
C MET A 148 12.89 12.24 -6.13
N PRO A 149 14.04 11.56 -6.06
CA PRO A 149 14.26 10.45 -5.14
C PRO A 149 14.29 10.84 -3.65
N GLU A 150 14.41 12.13 -3.35
CA GLU A 150 14.35 12.67 -2.00
C GLU A 150 12.92 12.87 -1.46
N ARG A 151 11.89 12.53 -2.25
CA ARG A 151 10.49 12.80 -1.93
C ARG A 151 9.67 11.55 -1.69
N VAL A 152 8.73 11.67 -0.77
CA VAL A 152 7.61 10.73 -0.59
C VAL A 152 6.41 11.27 -1.36
N LEU A 153 5.75 10.39 -2.13
CA LEU A 153 4.58 10.74 -2.91
C LEU A 153 3.33 10.12 -2.29
N LEU A 154 2.28 10.92 -2.15
CA LEU A 154 0.96 10.48 -1.69
C LEU A 154 -0.01 10.47 -2.87
N LEU A 155 -0.90 9.47 -2.91
CA LEU A 155 -2.01 9.45 -3.86
C LEU A 155 -3.25 10.05 -3.20
N GLY A 156 -3.65 11.22 -3.67
CA GLY A 156 -4.88 11.89 -3.26
C GLY A 156 -6.07 11.46 -4.12
N VAL A 157 -7.24 11.37 -3.52
CA VAL A 157 -8.52 11.16 -4.21
C VAL A 157 -9.37 12.41 -4.04
N ARG A 158 -10.09 12.82 -5.09
CA ARG A 158 -11.06 13.92 -4.97
C ARG A 158 -12.22 13.44 -4.06
N PRO A 159 -12.48 14.14 -2.94
CA PRO A 159 -13.56 13.75 -2.04
C PRO A 159 -14.93 14.01 -2.70
N ASP A 160 -15.89 13.14 -2.41
CA ASP A 160 -17.31 13.31 -2.74
C ASP A 160 -18.08 14.00 -1.60
N ARG A 161 -17.58 13.90 -0.36
CA ARG A 161 -18.12 14.55 0.84
C ARG A 161 -17.03 14.87 1.87
N GLY A 162 -17.37 15.67 2.88
CA GLY A 162 -16.53 15.95 4.04
C GLY A 162 -16.48 14.80 5.04
N GLU A 163 -15.74 13.73 4.74
CA GLU A 163 -15.52 12.59 5.63
C GLU A 163 -14.47 12.91 6.72
N THR A 164 -14.89 12.90 7.99
CA THR A 164 -14.04 13.23 9.16
C THR A 164 -13.12 12.08 9.55
N GLU A 165 -13.35 10.88 9.05
CA GLU A 165 -12.51 9.71 9.34
C GLU A 165 -11.30 9.57 8.40
N TYR A 166 -11.15 10.48 7.44
CA TYR A 166 -10.04 10.49 6.47
C TYR A 166 -8.96 11.51 6.82
N GLY A 167 -7.76 11.26 6.29
CA GLY A 167 -6.71 12.27 6.18
C GLY A 167 -6.95 13.17 4.97
N TRP A 168 -6.85 14.48 5.16
CA TRP A 168 -7.05 15.50 4.13
C TRP A 168 -5.71 16.08 3.68
N ILE A 169 -5.51 16.12 2.36
CA ILE A 169 -4.30 16.66 1.73
C ILE A 169 -4.63 18.01 1.12
N GLN A 170 -4.02 19.07 1.64
CA GLN A 170 -4.11 20.39 1.01
C GLN A 170 -3.08 20.49 -0.12
N ARG A 171 -3.57 20.53 -1.36
CA ARG A 171 -2.76 20.66 -2.58
C ARG A 171 -2.05 22.02 -2.62
N GLY A 172 -0.73 21.97 -2.78
CA GLY A 172 0.13 23.13 -3.01
C GLY A 172 0.49 23.34 -4.49
N PRO A 173 1.51 24.17 -4.75
CA PRO A 173 2.00 24.45 -6.10
C PRO A 173 2.42 23.17 -6.84
N GLN A 174 2.28 23.19 -8.17
CA GLN A 174 2.78 22.11 -9.01
C GLN A 174 4.32 22.08 -8.98
N LEU A 175 4.89 20.90 -8.83
CA LEU A 175 6.34 20.69 -8.90
C LEU A 175 6.78 20.64 -10.37
N LYS A 176 7.95 21.24 -10.66
CA LYS A 176 8.61 21.09 -11.96
C LYS A 176 9.34 19.75 -12.01
N GLY A 177 9.38 19.11 -13.18
CA GLY A 177 10.15 17.87 -13.40
C GLY A 177 9.37 16.55 -13.31
N SER A 178 8.05 16.58 -13.15
CA SER A 178 7.22 15.36 -13.23
C SER A 178 6.96 14.95 -14.69
N PRO A 179 7.43 13.78 -15.17
CA PRO A 179 7.53 13.54 -16.62
C PRO A 179 6.22 13.41 -17.41
N ASN A 180 5.07 13.14 -16.78
CA ASN A 180 3.82 12.87 -17.52
C ASN A 180 2.53 13.28 -16.78
N TYR A 181 2.57 13.35 -15.45
CA TYR A 181 1.41 13.63 -14.62
C TYR A 181 1.73 14.76 -13.64
N PRO A 182 0.82 15.74 -13.44
CA PRO A 182 1.09 16.86 -12.54
C PRO A 182 1.24 16.38 -11.10
N VAL A 183 2.45 16.48 -10.56
CA VAL A 183 2.73 16.27 -9.13
C VAL A 183 2.68 17.61 -8.41
N HIS A 184 2.01 17.63 -7.26
CA HIS A 184 1.86 18.84 -6.45
C HIS A 184 2.58 18.68 -5.12
N ALA A 185 3.10 19.79 -4.60
CA ALA A 185 3.50 19.85 -3.21
C ALA A 185 2.29 19.61 -2.30
N VAL A 186 2.53 19.05 -1.12
CA VAL A 186 1.54 19.00 -0.04
C VAL A 186 1.77 20.21 0.85
N SER A 187 0.82 21.15 0.86
CA SER A 187 0.90 22.34 1.72
C SER A 187 0.62 21.99 3.18
N SER A 188 -0.32 21.08 3.41
CA SER A 188 -0.65 20.56 4.74
C SER A 188 -1.29 19.18 4.63
N PHE A 189 -1.18 18.39 5.70
CA PHE A 189 -1.86 17.11 5.89
C PHE A 189 -2.63 17.18 7.22
N LEU A 190 -3.93 16.95 7.18
CA LEU A 190 -4.82 16.99 8.35
C LEU A 190 -5.38 15.59 8.59
N GLU A 191 -4.96 14.92 9.67
CA GLU A 191 -5.47 13.60 10.02
C GLU A 191 -6.77 13.74 10.79
N LYS A 192 -7.88 13.29 10.18
CA LYS A 192 -9.22 13.25 10.80
C LYS A 192 -9.67 14.59 11.42
N PRO A 193 -9.82 15.64 10.60
CA PRO A 193 -10.20 16.97 11.05
C PRO A 193 -11.66 17.04 11.54
#